data_AF-A0A968T0U6-F1
#
_entry.id   AF-A0A968T0U6-F1
#
_cell.length_a   1.000
_cell.length_b   1.000
_cell.length_c   1.000
_cell.angle_alpha   90.00
_cell.angle_beta   90.00
_cell.angle_gamma   90.00
#
_symmetry.space_group_name_H-M   'P 1'
#
loop_
_entity.id
_entity.type
_entity.pdbx_description
1 polymer ?
#
loop_
_entity_poly.entity_id
_entity_poly.type
_entity_poly.pdbx_seq_one_letter_code
_entity_poly.pdbx_strand_id
1 'polypeptide(L)'
;MLERRAALDARGADRTVSVQVMGDVLVDSGLNLDCTGVGWSTQRGIVRNLYVRSFEDLRDGERLLCLGGVFRVESLKFAQPRTYAGTFVGSRPTRSASGRHPKEARRREGSPLIFETTRSRYVAGVLAAEEPDVTPRSRPALIEAIDGNVRDTWAHEGRPICDESHCQRFVGTEEPDAKLREQLAASPTPNARRWTLFHPAREVPWTLQRAVPGSLGRGARAPRWSDGELSWLHQRTVGEEAWEEFRKSSCDDVRQTFRLPGCPSSVREVTPGLWEFRGDRRGHARGLSVTTR
;
A
#
# COMPACT_ATOMS: atom_id res chain seq x y z
N MET A 1 -27.98 10.58 22.50
CA MET A 1 -26.62 10.21 22.03
C MET A 1 -26.57 8.78 21.46
N LEU A 2 -27.26 7.80 22.07
CA LEU A 2 -27.39 6.41 21.56
C LEU A 2 -28.12 6.30 20.20
N GLU A 3 -29.20 7.07 19.99
CA GLU A 3 -29.98 7.02 18.74
C GLU A 3 -29.21 7.50 17.50
N ARG A 4 -28.29 8.46 17.68
CA ARG A 4 -27.40 8.94 16.60
C ARG A 4 -26.38 7.89 16.16
N ARG A 5 -25.98 7.00 17.08
CA ARG A 5 -25.01 5.92 16.83
C ARG A 5 -25.67 4.80 16.00
N ALA A 6 -26.86 4.37 16.41
CA ALA A 6 -27.66 3.39 15.66
C ALA A 6 -28.06 3.87 14.24
N ALA A 7 -28.31 5.18 14.07
CA ALA A 7 -28.63 5.76 12.77
C ALA A 7 -27.43 5.85 11.81
N LEU A 8 -26.19 5.87 12.32
CA LEU A 8 -24.96 5.82 11.52
C LEU A 8 -24.61 4.37 11.13
N ASP A 9 -24.89 3.40 12.02
CA ASP A 9 -24.77 1.96 11.74
C ASP A 9 -25.70 1.55 10.59
N ALA A 10 -26.96 2.02 10.59
CA ALA A 10 -27.96 1.70 9.57
C ALA A 10 -27.65 2.27 8.16
N ARG A 11 -26.75 3.25 8.04
CA ARG A 11 -26.36 3.88 6.76
C ARG A 11 -25.04 3.34 6.18
N GLY A 12 -24.51 2.24 6.72
CA GLY A 12 -23.35 1.56 6.17
C GLY A 12 -22.00 2.25 6.46
N ALA A 13 -21.94 3.12 7.48
CA ALA A 13 -20.67 3.70 7.96
C ALA A 13 -19.81 2.68 8.73
N ASP A 14 -20.44 1.68 9.35
CA ASP A 14 -19.77 0.69 10.22
C ASP A 14 -19.93 -0.77 9.74
N ARG A 15 -20.13 -0.96 8.43
CA ARG A 15 -19.96 -2.27 7.81
C ARG A 15 -18.54 -2.80 8.02
N THR A 16 -18.43 -4.12 8.15
CA THR A 16 -17.15 -4.81 8.29
C THR A 16 -16.32 -4.68 7.02
N VAL A 17 -15.05 -4.38 7.18
CA VAL A 17 -14.03 -4.36 6.14
C VAL A 17 -12.98 -5.39 6.48
N SER A 18 -12.63 -6.22 5.50
CA SER A 18 -11.56 -7.19 5.59
C SER A 18 -10.31 -6.64 4.90
N VAL A 19 -9.16 -6.77 5.56
CA VAL A 19 -7.87 -6.26 5.06
C VAL A 19 -6.81 -7.33 5.25
N GLN A 20 -6.04 -7.65 4.21
CA GLN A 20 -4.83 -8.44 4.34
C GLN A 20 -3.75 -7.58 5.01
N VAL A 21 -3.21 -8.03 6.13
CA VAL A 21 -2.28 -7.23 6.94
C VAL A 21 -0.98 -7.94 7.23
N MET A 22 0.12 -7.20 7.38
CA MET A 22 1.41 -7.72 7.88
C MET A 22 2.06 -8.79 6.98
N GLY A 23 1.71 -8.86 5.69
CA GLY A 23 2.23 -9.86 4.75
C GLY A 23 3.77 -9.89 4.67
N ASP A 24 4.41 -8.73 4.49
CA ASP A 24 5.88 -8.57 4.45
C ASP A 24 6.57 -8.78 5.83
N VAL A 25 5.82 -8.84 6.93
CA VAL A 25 6.35 -8.77 8.32
C VAL A 25 6.37 -10.14 8.98
N LEU A 26 5.32 -10.95 8.75
CA LEU A 26 5.15 -12.28 9.35
C LEU A 26 6.26 -13.28 8.98
N VAL A 27 6.99 -13.03 7.89
CA VAL A 27 7.97 -13.99 7.36
C VAL A 27 9.34 -13.88 8.04
N ASP A 28 9.72 -12.71 8.58
CA ASP A 28 11.09 -12.50 9.09
C ASP A 28 11.18 -11.86 10.48
N SER A 29 10.06 -11.65 11.17
CA SER A 29 10.08 -11.00 12.48
C SER A 29 9.01 -11.58 13.39
N GLY A 30 9.43 -12.10 14.53
CA GLY A 30 8.53 -12.50 15.60
C GLY A 30 7.62 -11.32 15.94
N LEU A 31 6.33 -11.49 15.66
CA LEU A 31 5.30 -10.54 16.02
C LEU A 31 4.86 -10.84 17.44
N ASN A 32 4.98 -9.86 18.32
CA ASN A 32 4.38 -9.95 19.65
C ASN A 32 2.97 -9.39 19.59
N LEU A 33 2.01 -10.19 20.01
CA LEU A 33 0.61 -9.81 20.12
C LEU A 33 0.25 -9.66 21.60
N ASP A 34 -0.24 -8.48 21.96
CA ASP A 34 -0.85 -8.21 23.26
C ASP A 34 -2.31 -7.81 23.07
N CYS A 35 -3.19 -8.24 23.98
CA CYS A 35 -4.58 -7.81 24.01
C CYS A 35 -4.80 -7.02 25.29
N THR A 36 -5.18 -5.74 25.15
CA THR A 36 -5.39 -4.86 26.31
C THR A 36 -6.64 -5.19 27.14
N GLY A 37 -7.47 -6.11 26.64
CA GLY A 37 -8.65 -6.63 27.32
C GLY A 37 -8.54 -8.14 27.56
N VAL A 38 -9.59 -8.88 27.20
CA VAL A 38 -9.58 -10.35 27.30
C VAL A 38 -9.49 -10.96 25.91
N GLY A 39 -8.39 -11.64 25.63
CA GLY A 39 -8.16 -12.31 24.35
C GLY A 39 -8.92 -13.64 24.25
N TRP A 40 -9.50 -13.90 23.08
CA TRP A 40 -10.17 -15.16 22.75
C TRP A 40 -9.77 -15.64 21.36
N SER A 41 -9.53 -16.95 21.20
CA SER A 41 -9.48 -17.58 19.89
C SER A 41 -10.74 -18.41 19.65
N THR A 42 -11.21 -18.42 18.41
CA THR A 42 -12.31 -19.28 17.98
C THR A 42 -11.94 -20.03 16.71
N GLN A 43 -12.15 -21.36 16.74
CA GLN A 43 -11.96 -22.22 15.59
C GLN A 43 -13.09 -23.24 15.53
N ARG A 44 -13.84 -23.25 14.41
CA ARG A 44 -14.96 -24.18 14.19
C ARG A 44 -15.96 -24.20 15.36
N GLY A 45 -16.24 -23.02 15.93
CA GLY A 45 -17.17 -22.85 17.06
C GLY A 45 -16.59 -23.16 18.44
N ILE A 46 -15.35 -23.68 18.53
CA ILE A 46 -14.66 -23.88 19.80
C ILE A 46 -14.01 -22.57 20.21
N VAL A 47 -14.36 -22.07 21.39
CA VAL A 47 -13.84 -20.83 21.96
C VAL A 47 -12.79 -21.16 23.04
N ARG A 48 -11.63 -20.51 22.96
CA ARG A 48 -10.51 -20.69 23.89
C ARG A 48 -10.02 -19.34 24.39
N ASN A 49 -9.64 -19.25 25.67
CA ASN A 49 -8.94 -18.07 26.16
C ASN A 49 -7.58 -18.00 25.46
N LEU A 50 -7.25 -16.81 24.97
CA LEU A 50 -6.10 -16.59 24.11
C LEU A 50 -4.86 -16.38 24.98
N TYR A 51 -4.04 -17.42 25.03
CA TYR A 51 -2.64 -17.34 25.49
C TYR A 51 -1.68 -17.20 24.31
N VAL A 52 -2.17 -16.70 23.17
CA VAL A 52 -1.40 -16.63 21.92
C VAL A 52 -0.48 -15.41 21.98
N ARG A 53 0.83 -15.65 21.94
CA ARG A 53 1.87 -14.59 21.89
C ARG A 53 2.37 -14.32 20.47
N SER A 54 2.08 -15.21 19.52
CA SER A 54 2.55 -15.14 18.12
C SER A 54 1.43 -15.47 17.14
N PHE A 55 1.39 -14.77 16.02
CA PHE A 55 0.47 -15.07 14.91
C PHE A 55 0.84 -16.31 14.10
N GLU A 56 2.06 -16.84 14.27
CA GLU A 56 2.57 -17.98 13.50
C GLU A 56 1.75 -19.27 13.75
N ASP A 57 1.10 -19.36 14.92
CA ASP A 57 0.27 -20.50 15.30
C ASP A 57 -1.18 -20.38 14.79
N LEU A 58 -1.56 -19.26 14.16
CA LEU A 58 -2.93 -19.01 13.75
C LEU A 58 -3.31 -19.86 12.54
N ARG A 59 -4.30 -20.74 12.72
CA ARG A 59 -4.74 -21.65 11.66
C ARG A 59 -5.71 -20.97 10.70
N ASP A 60 -5.83 -21.54 9.52
CA ASP A 60 -6.83 -21.12 8.53
C ASP A 60 -8.25 -21.11 9.11
N GLY A 61 -8.92 -19.97 9.00
CA GLY A 61 -10.25 -19.70 9.56
C GLY A 61 -10.30 -19.54 11.09
N GLU A 62 -9.19 -19.67 11.81
CA GLU A 62 -9.13 -19.36 13.24
C GLU A 62 -9.19 -17.85 13.43
N ARG A 63 -9.99 -17.39 14.39
CA ARG A 63 -10.24 -15.97 14.63
C ARG A 63 -9.74 -15.58 16.01
N LEU A 64 -9.07 -14.43 16.11
CA LEU A 64 -8.60 -13.85 17.36
C LEU A 64 -9.37 -12.56 17.63
N LEU A 65 -9.95 -12.47 18.82
CA LEU A 65 -10.73 -11.32 19.29
C LEU A 65 -10.15 -10.79 20.60
N CYS A 66 -10.12 -9.47 20.76
CA CYS A 66 -9.76 -8.82 22.01
C CYS A 66 -11.00 -8.13 22.59
N LEU A 67 -11.69 -8.81 23.51
CA LEU A 67 -12.93 -8.28 24.10
C LEU A 67 -12.61 -7.20 25.12
N GLY A 68 -13.31 -6.07 25.02
CA GLY A 68 -13.12 -4.92 25.91
C GLY A 68 -11.81 -4.15 25.68
N GLY A 69 -11.09 -4.44 24.59
CA GLY A 69 -9.81 -3.81 24.30
C GLY A 69 -9.44 -3.83 22.83
N VAL A 70 -8.16 -3.67 22.57
CA VAL A 70 -7.54 -3.69 21.24
C VAL A 70 -6.35 -4.60 21.26
N PHE A 71 -5.98 -5.12 20.10
CA PHE A 71 -4.71 -5.76 19.94
C PHE A 71 -3.61 -4.71 19.77
N ARG A 72 -2.52 -4.87 20.51
CA ARG A 72 -1.28 -4.14 20.32
C ARG A 72 -0.28 -5.10 19.70
N VAL A 73 0.21 -4.76 18.52
CA VAL A 73 1.15 -5.59 17.76
C VAL A 73 2.49 -4.91 17.70
N GLU A 74 3.53 -5.62 18.13
CA GLU A 74 4.90 -5.14 18.13
C GLU A 74 5.77 -6.01 17.21
N SER A 75 6.71 -5.37 16.54
CA SER A 75 7.69 -6.02 15.66
C SER A 75 8.95 -5.18 15.64
N LEU A 76 10.10 -5.83 15.50
CA LEU A 76 11.37 -5.13 15.23
C LEU A 76 11.36 -4.35 13.90
N LYS A 77 10.44 -4.69 12.98
CA LYS A 77 10.25 -3.97 11.71
C LYS A 77 9.34 -2.74 11.85
N PHE A 78 8.66 -2.56 12.98
CA PHE A 78 7.79 -1.42 13.19
C PHE A 78 8.55 -0.28 13.88
N ALA A 79 8.41 0.94 13.38
CA ALA A 79 8.91 2.12 14.07
C ALA A 79 8.20 2.36 15.41
N GLN A 80 6.92 1.97 15.49
CA GLN A 80 6.10 2.04 16.69
C GLN A 80 5.10 0.88 16.74
N PRO A 81 4.69 0.44 17.94
CA PRO A 81 3.60 -0.51 18.12
C PRO A 81 2.35 -0.08 17.35
N ARG A 82 1.66 -1.05 16.77
CA ARG A 82 0.44 -0.83 15.99
C ARG A 82 -0.78 -1.29 16.76
N THR A 83 -1.84 -0.50 16.72
CA THR A 83 -3.11 -0.82 17.40
C THR A 83 -4.11 -1.39 16.40
N TYR A 84 -4.80 -2.46 16.77
CA TYR A 84 -5.79 -3.14 15.94
C TYR A 84 -7.07 -3.40 16.75
N ALA A 85 -8.08 -2.57 16.52
CA ALA A 85 -9.43 -2.69 17.07
C ALA A 85 -10.31 -3.50 16.11
N GLY A 86 -10.35 -4.82 16.28
CA GLY A 86 -11.06 -5.72 15.39
C GLY A 86 -10.75 -7.19 15.65
N THR A 87 -10.96 -8.01 14.63
CA THR A 87 -10.74 -9.46 14.67
C THR A 87 -9.64 -9.83 13.69
N PHE A 88 -8.64 -10.60 14.12
CA PHE A 88 -7.72 -11.25 13.19
C PHE A 88 -8.28 -12.60 12.77
N VAL A 89 -8.05 -12.98 11.52
CA VAL A 89 -8.48 -14.25 10.94
C VAL A 89 -7.28 -14.85 10.22
N GLY A 90 -6.93 -16.09 10.58
CA GLY A 90 -5.94 -16.84 9.85
C GLY A 90 -6.45 -17.15 8.46
N SER A 91 -5.64 -16.89 7.45
CA SER A 91 -5.96 -17.16 6.05
C SER A 91 -4.80 -17.94 5.44
N ARG A 92 -5.09 -18.95 4.63
CA ARG A 92 -4.05 -19.50 3.76
C ARG A 92 -3.75 -18.52 2.62
N PRO A 93 -2.49 -18.10 2.43
CA PRO A 93 -2.11 -17.41 1.21
C PRO A 93 -2.43 -18.30 0.01
N THR A 94 -2.93 -17.71 -1.07
CA THR A 94 -3.25 -18.48 -2.28
C THR A 94 -1.96 -18.75 -3.03
N ARG A 95 -1.55 -20.04 -3.06
CA ARG A 95 -0.40 -20.49 -3.83
C ARG A 95 -0.65 -20.27 -5.31
N SER A 96 -0.02 -19.24 -5.86
CA SER A 96 0.51 -19.16 -7.23
C SER A 96 0.60 -17.69 -7.64
N ALA A 97 1.70 -17.05 -7.29
CA ALA A 97 2.05 -15.82 -7.95
C ALA A 97 3.38 -16.00 -8.68
N SER A 98 3.29 -16.21 -9.99
CA SER A 98 4.43 -15.97 -10.87
C SER A 98 4.81 -14.49 -10.76
N GLY A 99 5.89 -14.19 -10.04
CA GLY A 99 6.58 -12.91 -10.09
C GLY A 99 7.92 -13.09 -10.79
N ARG A 100 8.41 -12.08 -11.52
CA ARG A 100 9.76 -12.15 -12.09
C ARG A 100 10.82 -12.20 -10.98
N HIS A 101 10.50 -11.62 -9.82
CA HIS A 101 11.33 -11.68 -8.62
C HIS A 101 10.62 -12.32 -7.42
N PRO A 102 11.37 -12.99 -6.51
CA PRO A 102 10.81 -13.61 -5.29
C PRO A 102 10.04 -12.65 -4.38
N LYS A 103 10.35 -11.35 -4.43
CA LYS A 103 9.63 -10.32 -3.66
C LYS A 103 8.26 -10.01 -4.27
N GLU A 104 8.17 -9.96 -5.60
CA GLU A 104 6.91 -9.73 -6.32
C GLU A 104 5.97 -10.92 -6.21
N ALA A 105 6.54 -12.14 -6.30
CA ALA A 105 5.79 -13.38 -6.08
C ALA A 105 5.16 -13.38 -4.68
N ARG A 106 5.92 -13.02 -3.64
CA ARG A 106 5.43 -12.93 -2.25
C ARG A 106 4.32 -11.91 -2.07
N ARG A 107 4.46 -10.70 -2.62
CA ARG A 107 3.42 -9.66 -2.53
C ARG A 107 2.09 -10.06 -3.16
N ARG A 108 2.16 -10.91 -4.19
CA ARG A 108 0.99 -11.41 -4.91
C ARG A 108 0.36 -12.65 -4.25
N GLU A 109 1.13 -13.40 -3.46
CA GLU A 109 0.66 -14.55 -2.64
C GLU A 109 -0.31 -14.10 -1.53
N GLY A 110 -0.20 -12.83 -1.11
CA GLY A 110 -1.07 -12.20 -0.11
C GLY A 110 -0.62 -12.49 1.31
N SER A 111 -1.30 -11.88 2.29
CA SER A 111 -0.98 -12.11 3.70
C SER A 111 -1.69 -13.36 4.25
N PRO A 112 -1.03 -14.17 5.10
CA PRO A 112 -1.69 -15.22 5.86
C PRO A 112 -2.60 -14.68 7.00
N LEU A 113 -2.69 -13.36 7.16
CA LEU A 113 -3.58 -12.72 8.11
C LEU A 113 -4.55 -11.78 7.41
N ILE A 114 -5.83 -11.98 7.70
CA ILE A 114 -6.89 -11.02 7.43
C ILE A 114 -7.25 -10.34 8.74
N PHE A 115 -7.39 -9.02 8.71
CA PHE A 115 -7.92 -8.22 9.80
C PHE A 115 -9.28 -7.68 9.41
N GLU A 116 -10.28 -7.92 10.25
CA GLU A 116 -11.64 -7.45 10.10
C GLU A 116 -11.90 -6.32 11.10
N THR A 117 -12.29 -5.15 10.59
CA THR A 117 -12.62 -3.97 11.42
C THR A 117 -13.80 -3.22 10.82
N THR A 118 -14.25 -2.13 11.45
CA THR A 118 -15.29 -1.29 10.88
C THR A 118 -14.71 -0.41 9.78
N ARG A 119 -15.51 -0.13 8.75
CA ARG A 119 -15.16 0.79 7.67
C ARG A 119 -14.65 2.13 8.18
N SER A 120 -15.28 2.71 9.19
CA SER A 120 -14.85 3.98 9.78
C SER A 120 -13.44 3.92 10.40
N ARG A 121 -13.12 2.86 11.15
CA ARG A 121 -11.79 2.63 11.73
C ARG A 121 -10.72 2.36 10.68
N TYR A 122 -11.07 1.62 9.63
CA TYR A 122 -10.17 1.37 8.52
C TYR A 122 -9.79 2.69 7.82
N VAL A 123 -10.78 3.50 7.42
CA VAL A 123 -10.51 4.79 6.74
C VAL A 123 -9.71 5.72 7.65
N ALA A 124 -10.03 5.79 8.94
CA ALA A 124 -9.27 6.58 9.90
C ALA A 124 -7.79 6.15 9.97
N GLY A 125 -7.55 4.83 10.02
CA GLY A 125 -6.20 4.26 10.06
C GLY A 125 -5.39 4.53 8.79
N VAL A 126 -6.02 4.45 7.60
CA VAL A 126 -5.36 4.81 6.34
C VAL A 126 -5.07 6.31 6.29
N LEU A 127 -6.02 7.16 6.66
CA LEU A 127 -5.80 8.60 6.71
C LEU A 127 -4.63 8.96 7.63
N ALA A 128 -4.55 8.39 8.83
CA ALA A 128 -3.44 8.64 9.75
C ALA A 128 -2.09 8.14 9.20
N ALA A 129 -2.09 7.07 8.42
CA ALA A 129 -0.88 6.55 7.78
C ALA A 129 -0.38 7.43 6.62
N GLU A 130 -1.29 8.12 5.94
CA GLU A 130 -1.01 9.05 4.83
C GLU A 130 -0.88 10.51 5.30
N GLU A 131 -1.35 10.83 6.52
CA GLU A 131 -1.52 12.19 7.06
C GLU A 131 -0.34 13.16 6.99
N PRO A 132 0.96 12.77 7.08
CA PRO A 132 2.04 13.73 6.86
C PRO A 132 1.97 14.45 5.51
N ASP A 133 1.28 13.88 4.51
CA ASP A 133 1.20 14.41 3.15
C ASP A 133 -0.21 14.92 2.75
N VAL A 134 -1.22 14.83 3.64
CA VAL A 134 -2.64 15.11 3.31
C VAL A 134 -3.09 16.51 3.75
N THR A 135 -3.63 17.26 2.81
CA THR A 135 -4.15 18.62 3.05
C THR A 135 -5.64 18.61 3.44
N PRO A 136 -6.15 19.63 4.16
CA PRO A 136 -7.59 19.72 4.47
C PRO A 136 -8.49 19.72 3.23
N ARG A 137 -8.00 20.21 2.10
CA ARG A 137 -8.72 20.24 0.81
C ARG A 137 -8.73 18.90 0.09
N SER A 138 -7.67 18.11 0.20
CA SER A 138 -7.57 16.77 -0.43
C SER A 138 -8.21 15.68 0.42
N ARG A 139 -8.35 15.89 1.74
CA ARG A 139 -8.93 14.92 2.68
C ARG A 139 -10.28 14.34 2.23
N PRO A 140 -11.28 15.11 1.75
CA PRO A 140 -12.55 14.54 1.28
C PRO A 140 -12.38 13.61 0.07
N ALA A 141 -11.56 13.99 -0.90
CA ALA A 141 -11.28 13.18 -2.08
C ALA A 141 -10.49 11.90 -1.72
N LEU A 142 -9.58 12.01 -0.75
CA LEU A 142 -8.85 10.85 -0.23
C LEU A 142 -9.78 9.88 0.50
N ILE A 143 -10.70 10.39 1.31
CA ILE A 143 -11.74 9.57 1.96
C ILE A 143 -12.57 8.82 0.91
N GLU A 144 -12.99 9.50 -0.15
CA GLU A 144 -13.77 8.88 -1.24
C GLU A 144 -12.96 7.80 -1.98
N ALA A 145 -11.68 8.05 -2.25
CA ALA A 145 -10.79 7.07 -2.88
C ALA A 145 -10.53 5.84 -1.99
N ILE A 146 -10.30 6.06 -0.69
CA ILE A 146 -10.15 5.00 0.31
C ILE A 146 -11.40 4.13 0.36
N ASP A 147 -12.54 4.78 0.49
CA ASP A 147 -13.84 4.12 0.57
C ASP A 147 -14.21 3.39 -0.73
N GLY A 148 -13.88 3.95 -1.89
CA GLY A 148 -14.03 3.31 -3.18
C GLY A 148 -13.28 1.98 -3.23
N ASN A 149 -11.99 1.98 -2.86
CA ASN A 149 -11.15 0.77 -2.88
C ASN A 149 -11.67 -0.35 -1.96
N VAL A 150 -12.26 0.02 -0.82
CA VAL A 150 -12.90 -0.95 0.10
C VAL A 150 -14.10 -1.64 -0.55
N ARG A 151 -14.87 -0.90 -1.35
CA ARG A 151 -16.09 -1.40 -1.99
C ARG A 151 -15.80 -2.17 -3.28
N ASP A 152 -14.77 -1.74 -4.02
CA ASP A 152 -14.43 -2.22 -5.35
C ASP A 152 -13.27 -3.24 -5.30
N THR A 153 -13.58 -4.47 -4.87
CA THR A 153 -12.60 -5.59 -4.80
C THR A 153 -12.26 -6.22 -6.16
N TRP A 154 -12.77 -5.67 -7.27
CA TRP A 154 -12.52 -6.19 -8.62
C TRP A 154 -11.03 -6.19 -8.97
N ALA A 155 -10.29 -5.16 -8.54
CA ALA A 155 -8.84 -5.07 -8.71
C ALA A 155 -8.06 -6.09 -7.88
N HIS A 156 -8.72 -6.73 -6.89
CA HIS A 156 -8.16 -7.76 -6.02
C HIS A 156 -8.68 -9.17 -6.34
N GLU A 157 -9.36 -9.36 -7.47
CA GLU A 157 -9.93 -10.66 -7.87
C GLU A 157 -10.87 -11.24 -6.80
N GLY A 158 -11.62 -10.36 -6.11
CA GLY A 158 -12.51 -10.73 -5.02
C GLY A 158 -11.81 -10.97 -3.67
N ARG A 159 -10.49 -10.76 -3.58
CA ARG A 159 -9.74 -10.82 -2.32
C ARG A 159 -9.93 -9.53 -1.50
N PRO A 160 -9.71 -9.59 -0.17
CA PRO A 160 -9.64 -8.38 0.65
C PRO A 160 -8.50 -7.46 0.19
N ILE A 161 -8.71 -6.15 0.35
CA ILE A 161 -7.66 -5.12 0.16
C ILE A 161 -6.44 -5.40 1.04
N CYS A 162 -5.27 -4.96 0.65
CA CYS A 162 -4.02 -5.17 1.37
C CYS A 162 -3.52 -3.92 2.11
N ASP A 163 -2.65 -4.08 3.11
CA ASP A 163 -1.98 -2.98 3.82
C ASP A 163 -0.66 -2.52 3.16
N GLU A 164 -0.36 -3.05 1.98
CA GLU A 164 0.83 -2.67 1.22
C GLU A 164 0.59 -1.42 0.37
N SER A 165 1.71 -0.76 0.03
CA SER A 165 1.77 0.41 -0.86
C SER A 165 1.13 0.23 -2.23
N HIS A 166 0.73 -0.98 -2.63
CA HIS A 166 0.01 -1.21 -3.89
C HIS A 166 -1.51 -1.03 -3.75
N CYS A 167 -2.08 -1.22 -2.56
CA CYS A 167 -3.49 -0.95 -2.27
C CYS A 167 -3.64 0.41 -1.58
N GLN A 168 -3.15 0.50 -0.34
CA GLN A 168 -3.20 1.65 0.56
C GLN A 168 -2.32 1.35 1.77
N ARG A 169 -1.67 2.38 2.31
CA ARG A 169 -0.91 2.20 3.55
C ARG A 169 -1.86 2.09 4.72
N PHE A 170 -1.84 0.96 5.42
CA PHE A 170 -2.62 0.75 6.64
C PHE A 170 -1.69 0.25 7.75
N VAL A 171 -1.60 1.02 8.85
CA VAL A 171 -0.66 0.73 9.95
C VAL A 171 -1.36 0.40 11.27
N GLY A 172 -2.64 0.08 11.22
CA GLY A 172 -3.50 -0.14 12.39
C GLY A 172 -4.75 0.71 12.34
N THR A 173 -5.65 0.46 13.29
CA THR A 173 -6.89 1.21 13.46
C THR A 173 -6.67 2.49 14.23
N GLU A 174 -7.40 3.52 13.84
CA GLU A 174 -7.55 4.75 14.59
C GLU A 174 -8.99 4.94 15.05
N GLU A 175 -9.21 5.79 16.06
CA GLU A 175 -10.55 6.17 16.48
C GLU A 175 -11.11 7.23 15.52
N PRO A 176 -12.19 6.93 14.77
CA PRO A 176 -12.73 7.89 13.82
C PRO A 176 -13.41 9.04 14.56
N ASP A 177 -13.16 10.27 14.13
CA ASP A 177 -13.88 11.43 14.64
C ASP A 177 -15.32 11.50 14.09
N ALA A 178 -16.16 12.36 14.68
CA ALA A 178 -17.56 12.50 14.26
C ALA A 178 -17.69 12.99 12.80
N LYS A 179 -16.78 13.85 12.35
CA LYS A 179 -16.81 14.45 11.01
C LYS A 179 -16.52 13.38 9.93
N LEU A 180 -15.56 12.49 10.17
CA LEU A 180 -15.26 11.37 9.30
C LEU A 180 -16.45 10.42 9.21
N ARG A 181 -17.09 10.09 10.33
CA ARG A 181 -18.29 9.24 10.35
C ARG A 181 -19.44 9.87 9.53
N GLU A 182 -19.67 11.17 9.71
CA GLU A 182 -20.67 11.91 8.93
C GLU A 182 -20.35 11.92 7.43
N GLN A 183 -19.08 12.16 7.05
CA GLN A 183 -18.63 12.12 5.65
C GLN A 183 -18.81 10.73 5.02
N LEU A 184 -18.47 9.66 5.75
CA LEU A 184 -18.63 8.29 5.26
C LEU A 184 -20.11 7.87 5.13
N ALA A 185 -20.98 8.41 5.96
CA ALA A 185 -22.42 8.19 5.90
C ALA A 185 -23.09 9.02 4.77
N ALA A 186 -22.55 10.21 4.47
CA ALA A 186 -23.01 11.08 3.39
C ALA A 186 -22.44 10.73 2.01
N SER A 187 -21.33 9.98 1.97
CA SER A 187 -20.63 9.62 0.73
C SER A 187 -21.55 8.80 -0.20
N PRO A 188 -21.97 9.37 -1.35
CA PRO A 188 -22.74 8.62 -2.33
C PRO A 188 -21.88 7.44 -2.81
N THR A 189 -22.51 6.32 -3.14
CA THR A 189 -21.84 5.20 -3.80
C THR A 189 -21.20 5.72 -5.08
N PRO A 190 -19.86 5.79 -5.19
CA PRO A 190 -19.25 6.17 -6.45
C PRO A 190 -19.67 5.11 -7.45
N ASN A 191 -20.23 5.52 -8.58
CA ASN A 191 -20.33 4.61 -9.71
C ASN A 191 -18.89 4.28 -10.11
N ALA A 192 -18.44 3.05 -9.85
CA ALA A 192 -17.10 2.51 -10.15
C ALA A 192 -16.60 2.77 -11.59
N ARG A 193 -17.49 3.25 -12.48
CA ARG A 193 -17.21 3.60 -13.88
C ARG A 193 -16.79 5.05 -14.11
N ARG A 194 -16.93 5.95 -13.14
CA ARG A 194 -16.41 7.31 -13.24
C ARG A 194 -15.24 7.44 -12.28
N TRP A 195 -14.04 7.28 -12.83
CA TRP A 195 -12.84 7.79 -12.19
C TRP A 195 -13.09 9.26 -11.86
N THR A 196 -13.16 9.60 -10.57
CA THR A 196 -13.17 10.99 -10.15
C THR A 196 -11.94 11.63 -10.79
N LEU A 197 -12.14 12.65 -11.61
CA LEU A 197 -11.06 13.34 -12.31
C LEU A 197 -10.18 13.98 -11.25
N PHE A 198 -9.15 13.26 -10.82
CA PHE A 198 -8.26 13.73 -9.78
C PHE A 198 -7.44 14.90 -10.31
N HIS A 199 -7.31 15.93 -9.47
CA HIS A 199 -6.43 17.06 -9.74
C HIS A 199 -5.04 16.52 -10.12
N PRO A 200 -4.42 17.03 -11.21
CA PRO A 200 -3.08 16.62 -11.60
C PRO A 200 -2.16 16.79 -10.40
N ALA A 201 -1.37 15.75 -10.11
CA ALA A 201 -0.37 15.80 -9.07
C ALA A 201 0.49 17.03 -9.26
N ARG A 202 0.48 17.93 -8.24
CA ARG A 202 1.18 19.20 -8.34
C ARG A 202 2.65 18.91 -8.60
N GLU A 203 3.22 19.65 -9.53
CA GLU A 203 4.58 19.42 -9.95
C GLU A 203 5.53 19.78 -8.79
N VAL A 204 6.06 18.78 -8.09
CA VAL A 204 7.15 18.94 -7.13
C VAL A 204 8.43 18.55 -7.85
N PRO A 205 9.18 19.53 -8.40
CA PRO A 205 10.42 19.25 -9.08
C PRO A 205 11.39 18.58 -8.12
N TRP A 206 12.07 17.55 -8.61
CA TRP A 206 13.12 16.85 -7.91
C TRP A 206 14.28 16.61 -8.85
N THR A 207 15.48 16.60 -8.27
CA THR A 207 16.72 16.25 -8.96
C THR A 207 17.46 15.27 -8.08
N LEU A 208 17.95 14.19 -8.68
CA LEU A 208 18.58 13.10 -7.94
C LEU A 208 19.74 12.53 -8.74
N GLN A 209 20.91 12.46 -8.12
CA GLN A 209 22.08 11.81 -8.69
C GLN A 209 22.20 10.37 -8.16
N ARG A 210 22.49 9.43 -9.06
CA ARG A 210 22.68 8.02 -8.73
C ARG A 210 23.89 7.49 -9.48
N ALA A 211 24.79 6.86 -8.73
CA ALA A 211 25.81 6.00 -9.32
C ALA A 211 25.08 4.78 -9.89
N VAL A 212 25.34 4.46 -11.16
CA VAL A 212 24.67 3.38 -11.86
C VAL A 212 25.68 2.27 -12.15
N PRO A 213 25.69 1.20 -11.34
CA PRO A 213 26.39 -0.01 -11.73
C PRO A 213 25.54 -0.74 -12.78
N GLY A 214 25.89 -0.56 -14.05
CA GLY A 214 25.53 -1.51 -15.12
C GLY A 214 24.07 -1.59 -15.58
N SER A 215 23.11 -0.84 -15.05
CA SER A 215 21.68 -0.97 -15.42
C SER A 215 21.20 -0.08 -16.57
N LEU A 216 21.86 1.03 -16.87
CA LEU A 216 21.91 1.59 -18.23
C LEU A 216 23.00 0.91 -19.09
N GLY A 217 23.89 0.17 -18.41
CA GLY A 217 25.03 -0.54 -18.97
C GLY A 217 26.23 0.38 -19.25
N ARG A 218 27.45 -0.13 -19.14
CA ARG A 218 28.61 0.55 -19.76
C ARG A 218 28.31 0.67 -21.25
N GLY A 219 28.47 1.85 -21.84
CA GLY A 219 28.18 2.08 -23.26
C GLY A 219 26.75 2.56 -23.55
N ALA A 220 25.96 2.94 -22.54
CA ALA A 220 24.72 3.69 -22.75
C ALA A 220 25.02 5.07 -23.36
N ARG A 221 24.35 5.41 -24.46
CA ARG A 221 24.46 6.70 -25.14
C ARG A 221 23.10 7.25 -25.48
N ALA A 222 23.04 8.57 -25.60
CA ALA A 222 21.88 9.34 -26.05
C ALA A 222 20.55 8.93 -25.35
N PRO A 223 20.50 8.89 -24.01
CA PRO A 223 19.26 8.55 -23.34
C PRO A 223 18.22 9.65 -23.58
N ARG A 224 17.03 9.22 -23.98
CA ARG A 224 15.90 10.10 -24.29
C ARG A 224 14.67 9.59 -23.57
N TRP A 225 14.02 10.52 -22.87
CA TRP A 225 12.72 10.28 -22.27
C TRP A 225 11.62 10.75 -23.21
N SER A 226 10.62 9.90 -23.46
CA SER A 226 9.43 10.24 -24.22
C SER A 226 8.28 9.33 -23.81
N ASP A 227 7.08 9.89 -23.63
CA ASP A 227 5.85 9.14 -23.37
C ASP A 227 5.92 8.14 -22.20
N GLY A 228 6.72 8.47 -21.17
CA GLY A 228 6.89 7.60 -20.00
C GLY A 228 7.84 6.42 -20.22
N GLU A 229 8.58 6.40 -21.32
CA GLU A 229 9.64 5.43 -21.61
C GLU A 229 11.01 6.10 -21.65
N LEU A 230 12.02 5.39 -21.14
CA LEU A 230 13.42 5.68 -21.39
C LEU A 230 13.89 4.88 -22.58
N SER A 231 14.44 5.55 -23.59
CA SER A 231 15.12 4.94 -24.72
C SER A 231 16.60 5.31 -24.71
N TRP A 232 17.47 4.39 -25.10
CA TRP A 232 18.91 4.66 -25.22
C TRP A 232 19.56 3.72 -26.24
N LEU A 233 20.72 4.13 -26.75
CA LEU A 233 21.60 3.27 -27.53
C LEU A 233 22.59 2.60 -26.60
N HIS A 234 22.81 1.31 -26.79
CA HIS A 234 23.75 0.54 -25.99
C HIS A 234 24.83 -0.03 -26.90
N GLN A 235 26.06 0.44 -26.72
CA GLN A 235 27.20 -0.05 -27.48
C GLN A 235 27.59 -1.44 -26.97
N ARG A 236 27.47 -2.45 -27.83
CA ARG A 236 27.96 -3.82 -27.60
C ARG A 236 29.28 -4.01 -28.30
N THR A 237 30.16 -4.75 -27.65
CA THR A 237 31.41 -5.23 -28.26
C THR A 237 31.55 -6.71 -27.94
N VAL A 238 31.64 -7.54 -28.98
CA VAL A 238 31.88 -8.99 -28.86
C VAL A 238 33.03 -9.33 -29.79
N GLY A 239 34.19 -9.68 -29.21
CA GLY A 239 35.43 -9.82 -29.98
C GLY A 239 35.85 -8.48 -30.60
N GLU A 240 36.04 -8.46 -31.92
CA GLU A 240 36.38 -7.26 -32.70
C GLU A 240 35.13 -6.53 -33.26
N GLU A 241 33.95 -7.12 -33.15
CA GLU A 241 32.72 -6.53 -33.66
C GLU A 241 32.09 -5.59 -32.63
N ALA A 242 31.73 -4.39 -33.06
CA ALA A 242 31.00 -3.41 -32.27
C ALA A 242 29.74 -2.95 -33.01
N TRP A 243 28.61 -2.97 -32.31
CA TRP A 243 27.33 -2.48 -32.83
C TRP A 243 26.55 -1.75 -31.75
N GLU A 244 25.55 -0.99 -32.19
CA GLU A 244 24.63 -0.28 -31.30
C GLU A 244 23.29 -1.01 -31.23
N GLU A 245 22.85 -1.30 -30.01
CA GLU A 245 21.53 -1.85 -29.76
C GLU A 245 20.62 -0.77 -29.22
N PHE A 246 19.48 -0.58 -29.87
CA PHE A 246 18.42 0.25 -29.32
C PHE A 246 17.73 -0.48 -28.16
N ARG A 247 17.65 0.18 -27.01
CA ARG A 247 17.03 -0.36 -25.78
C ARG A 247 15.95 0.59 -25.28
N LYS A 248 14.96 0.02 -24.62
CA LYS A 248 13.85 0.72 -23.98
C LYS A 248 13.58 0.17 -22.60
N SER A 249 13.07 1.02 -21.71
CA SER A 249 12.62 0.66 -20.37
C SER A 249 11.43 1.52 -19.99
N SER A 250 10.46 0.91 -19.29
CA SER A 250 9.29 1.65 -18.82
C SER A 250 9.67 2.60 -17.68
N CYS A 251 8.85 3.63 -17.44
CA CYS A 251 9.07 4.51 -16.30
C CYS A 251 9.19 3.74 -14.98
N ASP A 252 8.29 2.80 -14.74
CA ASP A 252 8.26 2.07 -13.47
C ASP A 252 9.51 1.22 -13.28
N ASP A 253 10.03 0.59 -14.34
CA ASP A 253 11.28 -0.15 -14.29
C ASP A 253 12.46 0.75 -13.92
N VAL A 254 12.58 1.93 -14.55
CA VAL A 254 13.63 2.91 -14.25
C VAL A 254 13.49 3.42 -12.81
N ARG A 255 12.26 3.80 -12.40
CA ARG A 255 11.98 4.32 -11.06
C ARG A 255 12.32 3.31 -9.98
N GLN A 256 11.95 2.04 -10.16
CA GLN A 256 12.24 0.96 -9.21
C GLN A 256 13.73 0.66 -9.16
N THR A 257 14.38 0.56 -10.33
CA THR A 257 15.81 0.25 -10.46
C THR A 257 16.68 1.29 -9.74
N PHE A 258 16.37 2.58 -9.92
CA PHE A 258 17.17 3.68 -9.38
C PHE A 258 16.60 4.29 -8.09
N ARG A 259 15.51 3.71 -7.57
CA ARG A 259 14.77 4.20 -6.39
C ARG A 259 14.44 5.70 -6.49
N LEU A 260 13.89 6.09 -7.65
CA LEU A 260 13.56 7.49 -7.93
C LEU A 260 12.24 7.90 -7.24
N PRO A 261 12.07 9.19 -6.88
CA PRO A 261 10.83 9.69 -6.28
C PRO A 261 9.60 9.59 -7.19
N GLY A 262 9.77 9.55 -8.51
CA GLY A 262 8.70 9.46 -9.50
C GLY A 262 9.25 9.21 -10.91
N CYS A 263 8.41 9.38 -11.94
CA CYS A 263 8.88 9.34 -13.33
C CYS A 263 9.78 10.55 -13.63
N PRO A 264 11.03 10.34 -14.06
CA PRO A 264 11.86 11.46 -14.52
C PRO A 264 11.26 12.08 -15.79
N SER A 265 11.41 13.38 -15.94
CA SER A 265 11.20 14.13 -17.19
C SER A 265 12.49 14.26 -18.00
N SER A 266 13.65 14.08 -17.36
CA SER A 266 14.94 14.04 -18.06
C SER A 266 15.99 13.20 -17.31
N VAL A 267 16.99 12.74 -18.07
CA VAL A 267 18.16 12.03 -17.56
C VAL A 267 19.39 12.51 -18.31
N ARG A 268 20.52 12.67 -17.61
CA ARG A 268 21.81 12.99 -18.22
C ARG A 268 22.96 12.38 -17.42
N GLU A 269 24.04 12.02 -18.11
CA GLU A 269 25.28 11.61 -17.46
C GLU A 269 26.02 12.88 -17.01
N VAL A 270 26.38 12.96 -15.73
CA VAL A 270 27.12 14.10 -15.15
C VAL A 270 28.62 13.82 -15.19
N THR A 271 29.01 12.60 -14.81
CA THR A 271 30.36 12.05 -14.94
C THR A 271 30.22 10.57 -15.31
N PRO A 272 31.25 9.92 -15.88
CA PRO A 272 31.17 8.51 -16.27
C PRO A 272 30.62 7.62 -15.14
N GLY A 273 29.44 7.05 -15.36
CA GLY A 273 28.75 6.18 -14.38
C GLY A 273 27.89 6.90 -13.33
N LEU A 274 27.86 8.23 -13.31
CA LEU A 274 27.01 9.05 -12.44
C LEU A 274 25.93 9.76 -13.26
N TRP A 275 24.68 9.41 -12.99
CA TRP A 275 23.53 9.89 -13.74
C TRP A 275 22.68 10.82 -12.88
N GLU A 276 22.28 11.94 -13.47
CA GLU A 276 21.31 12.86 -12.89
C GLU A 276 19.94 12.64 -13.54
N PHE A 277 18.97 12.38 -12.69
CA PHE A 277 17.56 12.28 -13.05
C PHE A 277 16.84 13.52 -12.54
N ARG A 278 15.98 14.11 -13.36
CA ARG A 278 15.07 15.18 -12.95
C ARG A 278 13.66 14.77 -13.27
N GLY A 279 12.72 15.16 -12.43
CA GLY A 279 11.31 14.94 -12.68
C GLY A 279 10.48 15.98 -11.95
N ASP A 280 9.28 16.21 -12.47
CA ASP A 280 8.41 17.25 -11.97
C ASP A 280 7.34 16.68 -11.04
N ARG A 281 7.24 15.36 -10.90
CA ARG A 281 6.21 14.69 -10.09
C ARG A 281 6.81 13.59 -9.23
N ARG A 282 6.29 13.42 -8.01
CA ARG A 282 6.58 12.27 -7.14
C ARG A 282 5.45 11.24 -7.22
N GLY A 283 5.76 9.97 -7.03
CA GLY A 283 4.82 8.85 -7.19
C GLY A 283 4.69 8.36 -8.63
N HIS A 284 3.83 7.37 -8.85
CA HIS A 284 3.58 6.74 -10.16
C HIS A 284 2.61 7.53 -11.05
N ALA A 285 2.23 8.76 -10.65
CA ALA A 285 1.38 9.68 -11.39
C ALA A 285 0.01 9.11 -11.86
N ARG A 286 -0.51 8.10 -11.15
CA ARG A 286 -1.88 7.59 -11.33
C ARG A 286 -2.64 7.79 -10.01
N GLY A 287 -3.91 8.18 -10.06
CA GLY A 287 -4.74 8.39 -8.87
C GLY A 287 -4.65 9.80 -8.26
N LEU A 288 -5.02 9.90 -6.99
CA LEU A 288 -5.16 11.17 -6.25
C LEU A 288 -3.82 11.76 -5.82
N SER A 289 -3.64 13.07 -6.01
CA SER A 289 -2.56 13.82 -5.37
C SER A 289 -2.96 14.26 -3.97
N VAL A 290 -2.20 13.84 -2.97
CA VAL A 290 -2.43 14.22 -1.56
C VAL A 290 -1.84 15.59 -1.21
N THR A 291 -0.89 16.10 -2.01
CA THR A 291 -0.17 17.36 -1.76
C THR A 291 -0.71 18.54 -2.56
N THR A 292 -1.15 19.61 -1.90
CA THR A 292 -1.40 20.93 -2.53
C THR A 292 -1.10 22.06 -1.54
N ARG A 293 -0.36 23.11 -1.95
CA ARG A 293 -0.29 24.35 -1.16
C ARG A 293 -1.68 24.96 -0.97
#